data_AF-X1HN28-F1
#
_entry.id   AF-X1HN28-F1
#
_cell.length_a   1.000
_cell.length_b   1.000
_cell.length_c   1.000
_cell.angle_alpha   90.00
_cell.angle_beta   90.00
_cell.angle_gamma   90.00
#
_symmetry.space_group_name_H-M   'P 1'
#
loop_
_entity.id
_entity.type
_entity.pdbx_description
1 polymer ?
#
loop_
_entity_poly.entity_id
_entity_poly.type
_entity_poly.pdbx_seq_one_letter_code
_entity_poly.pdbx_strand_id
1 'polypeptide(L)'
;MCPCAPFPAPRAGTACPVLTGVDIPQNFEFYNVLALYKHRKNAEEGYKKELEEVARAGACTQCRECEEKCPQHIIISEWMPYVHRALGEGEDPIYHLP
;
A
#
# COMPACT_ATOMS: atom_id res chain seq x y z
N MET A 1 7.96 -7.24 -22.60
CA MET A 1 8.05 -7.89 -21.29
C MET A 1 7.18 -7.12 -20.31
N CYS A 2 6.05 -7.69 -19.90
CA CYS A 2 5.28 -7.24 -18.73
C CYS A 2 4.84 -8.50 -18.00
N PRO A 3 5.21 -8.64 -16.72
CA PRO A 3 4.23 -9.19 -15.78
C PRO A 3 4.45 -8.63 -14.38
N CYS A 4 4.11 -7.36 -14.13
CA CYS A 4 3.78 -6.95 -12.76
C CYS A 4 2.31 -7.33 -12.56
N ALA A 5 2.12 -8.56 -12.09
CA ALA A 5 0.83 -9.04 -11.66
C ALA A 5 0.33 -8.23 -10.44
N PRO A 6 -0.98 -8.21 -10.18
CA PRO A 6 -1.53 -7.90 -8.85
C PRO A 6 -0.62 -8.38 -7.74
N PHE A 7 -0.21 -7.49 -6.84
CA PHE A 7 0.54 -7.89 -5.65
C PHE A 7 -0.22 -9.05 -4.99
N PRO A 8 0.35 -10.28 -4.94
CA PRO A 8 -0.37 -11.41 -4.42
C PRO A 8 -0.43 -11.25 -2.90
N ALA A 9 -1.59 -10.81 -2.41
CA ALA A 9 -1.89 -10.83 -0.99
C ALA A 9 -1.86 -12.28 -0.50
N PRO A 10 -1.04 -12.66 0.50
CA PRO A 10 -1.23 -13.94 1.15
C PRO A 10 -2.53 -13.88 1.96
N ARG A 11 -3.57 -14.57 1.45
CA ARG A 11 -4.75 -14.95 2.23
C ARG A 11 -4.34 -16.02 3.24
N ALA A 12 -3.72 -15.61 4.35
CA ALA A 12 -3.66 -16.29 5.64
C ALA A 12 -2.61 -15.55 6.49
N GLY A 13 -3.02 -15.10 7.67
CA GLY A 13 -2.21 -14.21 8.51
C GLY A 13 -0.82 -14.75 8.83
N THR A 14 0.21 -14.00 8.44
CA THR A 14 1.36 -13.71 9.31
C THR A 14 2.04 -12.42 8.84
N ALA A 15 1.78 -11.36 9.61
CA ALA A 15 2.51 -10.11 9.84
C ALA A 15 3.40 -9.52 8.72
N CYS A 16 2.89 -8.51 8.02
CA CYS A 16 3.71 -7.35 7.70
C CYS A 16 3.78 -6.48 8.98
N PRO A 17 4.97 -6.05 9.44
CA PRO A 17 5.10 -5.44 10.75
C PRO A 17 4.58 -4.00 10.77
N VAL A 18 3.70 -3.68 11.71
CA VAL A 18 3.36 -2.30 12.09
C VAL A 18 4.48 -1.80 12.99
N LEU A 19 5.43 -1.03 12.44
CA LEU A 19 6.59 -0.56 13.21
C LEU A 19 6.41 0.89 13.70
N THR A 20 5.64 1.69 12.98
CA THR A 20 5.45 3.14 13.26
C THR A 20 3.98 3.54 13.39
N GLY A 21 3.07 2.58 13.55
CA GLY A 21 1.62 2.81 13.53
C GLY A 21 1.00 2.75 12.14
N VAL A 22 1.80 2.76 11.07
CA VAL A 22 1.35 2.59 9.68
C VAL A 22 0.91 1.15 9.43
N ASP A 23 -0.32 0.97 8.96
CA ASP A 23 -0.88 -0.34 8.63
C ASP A 23 -0.51 -0.72 7.19
N ILE A 24 0.76 -1.07 6.98
CA ILE A 24 1.32 -1.46 5.68
C ILE A 24 0.43 -2.47 4.91
N PRO A 25 -0.08 -3.57 5.52
CA PRO A 25 -0.84 -4.55 4.75
C PRO A 25 -2.17 -3.98 4.23
N GLN A 26 -2.93 -3.24 5.04
CA GLN A 26 -4.22 -2.68 4.59
C GLN A 26 -4.03 -1.57 3.56
N ASN A 27 -2.96 -0.77 3.68
CA ASN A 27 -2.57 0.21 2.67
C ASN A 27 -2.36 -0.43 1.28
N PHE A 28 -1.59 -1.53 1.22
CA PHE A 28 -1.37 -2.27 -0.02
C PHE A 28 -2.63 -2.98 -0.51
N GLU A 29 -3.51 -3.45 0.38
CA GLU A 29 -4.78 -4.04 -0.01
C GLU A 29 -5.65 -3.05 -0.78
N PHE A 30 -5.86 -1.84 -0.25
CA PHE A 30 -6.60 -0.79 -0.96
C PHE A 30 -5.91 -0.39 -2.27
N TYR A 31 -4.58 -0.28 -2.27
CA TYR A 31 -3.83 0.02 -3.49
C TYR A 31 -4.04 -1.05 -4.56
N ASN A 32 -4.03 -2.33 -4.19
CA ASN A 32 -4.30 -3.43 -5.11
C ASN A 32 -5.72 -3.36 -5.66
N VAL A 33 -6.70 -3.05 -4.81
CA VAL A 33 -8.09 -2.88 -5.26
C VAL A 33 -8.19 -1.79 -6.32
N LEU A 34 -7.53 -0.65 -6.09
CA LEU A 34 -7.45 0.47 -7.03
C LEU A 34 -6.75 0.06 -8.34
N ALA A 35 -5.55 -0.51 -8.26
CA ALA A 35 -4.70 -0.82 -9.40
C ALA A 35 -5.29 -1.91 -10.32
N LEU A 36 -6.02 -2.88 -9.74
CA LEU A 36 -6.47 -4.06 -10.47
C LEU A 36 -7.90 -3.96 -10.97
N TYR A 37 -8.80 -3.55 -10.10
CA TYR A 37 -10.22 -3.58 -10.39
C TYR A 37 -10.76 -2.22 -10.85
N LYS A 38 -9.90 -1.19 -10.92
CA LYS A 38 -10.26 0.20 -11.23
C LYS A 38 -11.40 0.74 -10.35
N HIS A 39 -11.62 0.13 -9.19
CA HIS A 39 -12.64 0.51 -8.21
C HIS A 39 -12.12 1.64 -7.32
N ARG A 40 -11.84 2.75 -7.99
CA ARG A 40 -11.15 3.91 -7.41
C ARG A 40 -11.87 4.47 -6.19
N LYS A 41 -13.17 4.78 -6.33
CA LYS A 41 -13.96 5.29 -5.20
C LYS A 41 -13.93 4.38 -3.99
N ASN A 42 -14.13 3.07 -4.17
CA ASN A 42 -14.17 2.14 -3.05
C ASN A 42 -12.81 2.04 -2.34
N ALA A 43 -11.71 2.04 -3.10
CA ALA A 43 -10.37 1.99 -2.54
C ALA A 43 -10.02 3.29 -1.79
N GLU A 44 -10.31 4.46 -2.38
CA GLU A 44 -10.08 5.76 -1.73
C GLU A 44 -10.96 5.96 -0.50
N GLU A 45 -12.24 5.57 -0.56
CA GLU A 45 -13.16 5.67 0.57
C GLU A 45 -12.79 4.70 1.69
N GLY A 46 -12.44 3.44 1.36
CA GLY A 46 -11.95 2.47 2.33
C GLY A 46 -10.69 2.98 3.02
N TYR A 47 -9.72 3.45 2.24
CA TYR A 47 -8.49 4.08 2.75
C TYR A 47 -8.76 5.24 3.72
N LYS A 48 -9.75 6.10 3.43
CA LYS A 48 -10.08 7.26 4.25
C LYS A 48 -10.96 6.92 5.46
N LYS A 49 -11.80 5.89 5.38
CA LYS A 49 -12.77 5.54 6.42
C LYS A 49 -12.27 4.46 7.37
N GLU A 50 -11.50 3.49 6.88
CA GLU A 50 -11.05 2.33 7.65
C GLU A 50 -9.67 2.55 8.29
N LEU A 51 -8.85 3.45 7.73
CA LEU A 51 -7.56 3.82 8.32
C LEU A 51 -7.59 5.22 8.95
N GLU A 52 -7.18 5.28 10.21
CA GLU A 52 -6.80 6.51 10.88
C GLU A 52 -5.57 7.15 10.21
N GLU A 53 -5.39 8.46 10.36
CA GLU A 53 -4.31 9.19 9.68
C GLU A 53 -2.91 8.63 10.00
N VAL A 54 -2.68 8.17 11.23
CA VAL A 54 -1.42 7.52 11.64
C VAL A 54 -1.21 6.15 11.00
N ALA A 55 -2.29 5.47 10.62
CA ALA A 55 -2.25 4.15 9.99
C ALA A 55 -2.09 4.23 8.46
N ARG A 56 -2.27 5.41 7.87
CA ARG A 56 -2.17 5.64 6.43
C ARG A 56 -0.72 5.70 5.95
N ALA A 57 -0.51 5.35 4.68
CA ALA A 57 0.79 5.40 4.01
C ALA A 57 1.48 6.77 4.09
N GLY A 58 0.72 7.87 4.20
CA GLY A 58 1.25 9.22 4.38
C GLY A 58 2.02 9.41 5.71
N ALA A 59 1.77 8.57 6.72
CA ALA A 59 2.51 8.58 7.98
C ALA A 59 3.81 7.76 7.93
N CYS A 60 4.17 7.19 6.78
CA CYS A 60 5.44 6.48 6.61
C CYS A 60 6.63 7.43 6.77
N THR A 61 7.54 7.11 7.70
CA THR A 61 8.78 7.87 7.93
C THR A 61 9.96 7.36 7.09
N GLN A 62 9.73 6.40 6.20
CA GLN A 62 10.74 5.79 5.35
C GLN A 62 11.91 5.17 6.15
N CYS A 63 11.64 4.62 7.34
CA CYS A 63 12.66 4.02 8.21
C CYS A 63 13.28 2.71 7.66
N ARG A 64 12.63 2.08 6.68
CA ARG A 64 13.06 0.82 6.01
C ARG A 64 13.09 -0.45 6.86
N GLU A 65 12.79 -0.37 8.15
CA GLU A 65 12.78 -1.52 9.05
C GLU A 65 11.78 -2.63 8.66
N CYS A 66 10.74 -2.29 7.91
CA CYS A 66 9.74 -3.24 7.42
C CYS A 66 10.24 -4.07 6.24
N GLU A 67 11.28 -3.61 5.53
CA GLU A 67 11.79 -4.23 4.30
C GLU A 67 12.54 -5.53 4.62
N GLU A 68 13.32 -5.56 5.71
CA GLU A 68 14.02 -6.76 6.18
C GLU A 68 13.07 -7.90 6.59
N LYS A 69 11.85 -7.55 6.99
CA LYS A 69 10.81 -8.49 7.44
C LYS A 69 9.87 -8.90 6.31
N CYS A 70 9.94 -8.26 5.15
CA CYS A 70 9.05 -8.53 4.04
C CYS A 70 9.49 -9.80 3.29
N PRO A 71 8.69 -10.88 3.27
CA PRO A 71 9.06 -12.12 2.57
C PRO A 71 9.13 -11.95 1.05
N GLN A 72 8.53 -10.87 0.50
CA GLN A 72 8.56 -10.55 -0.92
C GLN A 72 9.70 -9.60 -1.29
N HIS A 73 10.53 -9.17 -0.32
CA HIS A 73 11.70 -8.32 -0.53
C HIS A 73 11.42 -7.07 -1.40
N ILE A 74 10.30 -6.39 -1.13
CA ILE A 74 9.98 -5.11 -1.79
C ILE A 74 10.51 -3.92 -0.99
N ILE A 75 10.78 -2.81 -1.68
CA ILE A 75 11.23 -1.56 -1.07
C ILE A 75 10.01 -0.76 -0.57
N ILE A 76 9.40 -1.23 0.53
CA ILE A 76 8.15 -0.69 1.06
C ILE A 76 8.23 0.84 1.27
N SER A 77 9.37 1.35 1.73
CA SER A 77 9.55 2.79 1.97
C SER A 77 9.41 3.64 0.70
N GLU A 78 9.73 3.08 -0.47
CA GLU A 78 9.55 3.75 -1.75
C GLU A 78 8.12 3.65 -2.24
N TRP A 79 7.40 2.56 -1.95
CA TRP A 79 6.01 2.38 -2.37
C TRP A 79 5.01 3.25 -1.59
N MET A 80 5.22 3.45 -0.28
CA MET A 80 4.30 4.20 0.59
C MET A 80 3.88 5.57 0.05
N PRO A 81 4.77 6.45 -0.43
CA PRO A 81 4.35 7.73 -1.00
C PRO A 81 3.47 7.57 -2.25
N TYR A 82 3.67 6.54 -3.08
CA TYR A 82 2.80 6.28 -4.25
C TYR A 82 1.43 5.77 -3.82
N VAL A 83 1.39 4.89 -2.81
CA VAL A 83 0.14 4.40 -2.23
C VAL A 83 -0.68 5.57 -1.67
N HIS A 84 -0.03 6.49 -0.95
CA HIS A 84 -0.68 7.68 -0.43
C HIS A 84 -1.21 8.60 -1.53
N ARG A 85 -0.42 8.87 -2.58
CA ARG A 85 -0.89 9.69 -3.72
C ARG A 85 -2.08 9.06 -4.43
N ALA A 86 -2.01 7.75 -4.67
CA ALA A 86 -3.06 7.03 -5.40
C ALA A 86 -4.38 6.96 -4.63
N LEU A 87 -4.34 6.75 -3.31
CA LEU A 87 -5.54 6.57 -2.47
C LEU A 87 -6.00 7.84 -1.73
N GLY A 88 -5.06 8.74 -1.41
CA GLY A 88 -5.30 9.99 -0.69
C GLY A 88 -5.63 11.15 -1.62
N GLU A 89 -4.83 11.30 -2.68
CA GLU A 89 -4.85 12.45 -3.60
C GLU A 89 -5.53 12.15 -4.94
N GLY A 90 -5.85 10.87 -5.21
CA GLY A 90 -6.55 10.46 -6.41
C GLY A 90 -5.65 10.45 -7.66
N GLU A 91 -4.36 10.17 -7.52
CA GLU A 91 -3.46 9.95 -8.65
C GLU A 91 -3.76 8.59 -9.34
N ASP A 92 -3.55 8.49 -10.66
CA ASP A 92 -3.75 7.21 -11.36
C ASP A 92 -2.53 6.28 -11.17
N PRO A 93 -2.72 5.04 -10.67
CA PRO A 93 -1.61 4.16 -10.31
C PRO A 93 -0.85 3.60 -11.50
N ILE A 94 -1.38 3.72 -12.73
CA ILE A 94 -0.83 3.05 -13.91
C ILE A 94 0.45 3.71 -14.44
N TYR A 95 0.66 5.01 -14.17
CA TYR A 95 1.77 5.78 -14.75
C TYR A 95 2.89 6.13 -13.77
N HIS A 96 2.74 5.75 -12.50
CA HIS A 96 3.64 6.15 -11.42
C HIS A 96 3.94 4.95 -10.52
N LEU A 97 4.64 3.97 -11.05
CA LEU A 97 5.24 2.91 -10.23
C LEU A 97 6.70 3.33 -9.89
N PRO A 98 7.18 3.08 -8.67
CA PRO A 98 8.60 3.21 -8.34
C PRO A 98 9.48 2.25 -9.13
#